data_AF-A0A3B4EU43-F1
#
_entry.id   AF-A0A3B4EU43-F1
#
_cell.length_a   1.000
_cell.length_b   1.000
_cell.length_c   1.000
_cell.angle_alpha   90.00
_cell.angle_beta   90.00
_cell.angle_gamma   90.00
#
_symmetry.space_group_name_H-M   'P 1'
#
loop_
_entity.id
_entity.type
_entity.pdbx_description
1 polymer ?
#
loop_
_entity_poly.entity_id
_entity_poly.type
_entity_poly.pdbx_seq_one_letter_code
_entity_poly.pdbx_strand_id
1 'polypeptide(L)'
;MKETDTVESEKDEQWVVSEDNEEEAPMSRSFSVEDLLDEVEKICYDASGTSKVEMVVRLWKDGFTVNDEDFRSYSIPENQEFLDAIKRGELPAEWESRAEEEELEISVEDLTEENYVPKKKAFHPFSGRGYRLGSVAPRVVARSPSVHEDGESPPIPMVTLDHALPVTSLQIWLADGRRLVQRFNLSHRIADVHDFVSRCQRSCPPFVLTTSLPFRELTDKELSLEEADLTNAVIVQRALNTQAPFGHS
;
A
#
# COMPACT_ATOMS: atom_id res chain seq x y z
N MET A 1 -20.07 -28.15 51.87
CA MET A 1 -20.16 -26.93 52.70
C MET A 1 -18.75 -26.47 53.00
N LYS A 2 -18.47 -25.20 52.67
CA LYS A 2 -17.38 -24.33 53.14
C LYS A 2 -15.95 -24.70 52.70
N GLU A 3 -15.28 -23.91 51.86
CA GLU A 3 -14.63 -22.59 52.17
C GLU A 3 -13.52 -22.78 53.23
N THR A 4 -12.30 -22.27 53.18
CA THR A 4 -11.52 -21.25 52.42
C THR A 4 -10.08 -21.36 53.01
N ASP A 5 -9.03 -21.32 52.20
CA ASP A 5 -8.08 -20.19 52.02
C ASP A 5 -7.13 -19.82 53.19
N THR A 6 -5.88 -19.55 52.77
CA THR A 6 -4.84 -18.62 53.28
C THR A 6 -3.84 -18.94 54.42
N VAL A 7 -2.61 -18.40 54.15
CA VAL A 7 -1.49 -17.95 55.02
C VAL A 7 -0.45 -19.02 55.39
N GLU A 8 0.78 -19.03 54.84
CA GLU A 8 1.92 -18.08 54.85
C GLU A 8 2.71 -18.08 56.19
N SER A 9 4.03 -18.36 56.11
CA SER A 9 5.15 -17.90 56.98
C SER A 9 6.36 -18.86 56.78
N GLU A 10 7.51 -18.32 56.31
CA GLU A 10 8.77 -18.16 57.08
C GLU A 10 9.53 -19.48 57.34
N LYS A 11 10.86 -19.61 57.38
CA LYS A 11 12.04 -18.74 57.23
C LYS A 11 13.25 -19.65 57.53
N ASP A 12 14.37 -19.39 56.86
CA ASP A 12 15.77 -19.66 57.24
C ASP A 12 16.40 -21.08 57.26
N GLU A 13 17.54 -21.11 56.55
CA GLU A 13 18.86 -21.61 56.94
C GLU A 13 19.09 -23.09 57.27
N GLN A 14 19.90 -23.76 56.44
CA GLN A 14 21.09 -24.45 56.94
C GLN A 14 22.12 -24.72 55.80
N TRP A 15 23.33 -24.22 56.03
CA TRP A 15 24.58 -24.49 55.30
C TRP A 15 25.16 -25.89 55.61
N VAL A 16 26.28 -26.23 54.93
CA VAL A 16 27.33 -27.26 55.20
C VAL A 16 27.33 -28.37 54.11
N VAL A 17 28.41 -28.76 53.42
CA VAL A 17 29.88 -28.48 53.35
C VAL A 17 30.37 -29.16 52.03
N SER A 18 31.10 -28.45 51.17
CA SER A 18 32.53 -28.58 50.80
C SER A 18 33.02 -29.91 50.21
N GLU A 19 33.80 -29.80 49.12
CA GLU A 19 34.93 -30.63 48.61
C GLU A 19 35.00 -30.34 47.08
N ASP A 20 36.09 -30.07 46.38
CA ASP A 20 37.51 -29.77 46.65
C ASP A 20 38.14 -29.37 45.27
N ASN A 21 39.39 -28.88 45.28
CA ASN A 21 40.38 -28.91 44.18
C ASN A 21 40.78 -27.61 43.44
N GLU A 22 42.10 -27.55 43.22
CA GLU A 22 43.02 -26.40 43.19
C GLU A 22 43.35 -25.79 41.79
N GLU A 23 44.14 -24.70 41.85
CA GLU A 23 45.19 -24.19 40.93
C GLU A 23 44.92 -23.01 39.95
N GLU A 24 45.64 -21.90 40.23
CA GLU A 24 46.52 -21.04 39.38
C GLU A 24 45.95 -20.44 38.05
N ALA A 25 46.14 -19.17 37.64
CA ALA A 25 47.13 -18.11 37.85
C ALA A 25 46.58 -16.73 37.36
N PRO A 26 47.19 -15.57 37.68
CA PRO A 26 46.72 -14.24 37.26
C PRO A 26 47.13 -13.90 35.82
N MET A 27 46.16 -13.72 34.92
CA MET A 27 46.42 -13.40 33.51
C MET A 27 46.71 -11.90 33.31
N SER A 28 47.99 -11.52 33.34
CA SER A 28 48.46 -10.28 32.71
C SER A 28 48.47 -10.46 31.20
N ARG A 29 47.43 -9.98 30.52
CA ARG A 29 47.39 -10.00 29.05
C ARG A 29 47.85 -8.64 28.52
N SER A 30 49.14 -8.57 28.19
CA SER A 30 49.73 -7.46 27.44
C SER A 30 49.05 -7.36 26.07
N PHE A 31 48.32 -6.27 25.83
CA PHE A 31 47.79 -5.94 24.50
C PHE A 31 48.94 -5.36 23.67
N SER A 32 49.50 -6.16 22.75
CA SER A 32 50.46 -5.70 21.74
C SER A 32 49.70 -4.96 20.64
N VAL A 33 50.29 -3.89 20.11
CA VAL A 33 49.68 -3.07 19.04
C VAL A 33 49.46 -3.88 17.75
N GLU A 34 50.18 -4.96 17.56
CA GLU A 34 50.03 -5.90 16.43
C GLU A 34 48.72 -6.70 16.50
N ASP A 35 48.21 -7.03 17.69
CA ASP A 35 46.91 -7.72 17.87
C ASP A 35 45.75 -6.77 17.53
N LEU A 36 45.96 -5.46 17.75
CA LEU A 36 45.03 -4.40 17.35
C LEU A 36 44.95 -4.24 15.84
N LEU A 37 46.07 -4.36 15.11
CA LEU A 37 46.07 -4.25 13.64
C LEU A 37 45.41 -5.47 12.98
N ASP A 38 45.64 -6.69 13.49
CA ASP A 38 44.92 -7.89 13.03
C ASP A 38 43.42 -7.79 13.35
N GLU A 39 43.05 -7.16 14.48
CA GLU A 39 41.64 -6.87 14.80
C GLU A 39 41.05 -5.82 13.83
N VAL A 40 41.76 -4.74 13.45
CA VAL A 40 41.23 -3.76 12.47
C VAL A 40 41.18 -4.33 11.04
N GLU A 41 42.16 -5.13 10.61
CA GLU A 41 42.12 -5.83 9.31
C GLU A 41 41.01 -6.89 9.27
N LYS A 42 40.66 -7.49 10.41
CA LYS A 42 39.53 -8.42 10.53
C LYS A 42 38.17 -7.71 10.60
N ILE A 43 38.11 -6.48 11.13
CA ILE A 43 36.89 -5.65 11.10
C ILE A 43 36.63 -5.13 9.68
N CYS A 44 37.66 -4.94 8.84
CA CYS A 44 37.43 -4.51 7.45
C CYS A 44 37.08 -5.63 6.47
N TYR A 45 37.18 -6.90 6.86
CA TYR A 45 36.96 -8.02 5.93
C TYR A 45 35.66 -8.82 6.13
N ASP A 46 34.83 -8.56 7.15
CA ASP A 46 33.64 -9.41 7.38
C ASP A 46 32.43 -8.73 8.07
N ALA A 47 32.23 -7.41 7.94
CA ALA A 47 31.06 -6.74 8.50
C ALA A 47 30.49 -5.56 7.69
N SER A 48 30.51 -5.65 6.36
CA SER A 48 29.50 -4.96 5.54
C SER A 48 29.24 -5.80 4.30
N GLY A 49 28.21 -6.65 4.36
CA GLY A 49 27.56 -7.09 3.14
C GLY A 49 26.80 -5.91 2.57
N THR A 50 27.52 -4.93 2.00
CA THR A 50 26.93 -3.97 1.08
C THR A 50 26.32 -4.79 -0.04
N SER A 51 25.00 -4.78 -0.14
CA SER A 51 24.33 -5.36 -1.30
C SER A 51 24.78 -4.55 -2.51
N LYS A 52 25.71 -5.10 -3.28
CA LYS A 52 26.21 -4.48 -4.50
C LYS A 52 25.11 -4.53 -5.55
N VAL A 53 24.58 -3.37 -5.94
CA VAL A 53 23.52 -3.29 -6.96
C VAL A 53 24.14 -2.88 -8.29
N GLU A 54 24.01 -3.76 -9.28
CA GLU A 54 24.42 -3.47 -10.64
C GLU A 54 23.37 -2.57 -11.32
N MET A 55 23.83 -1.44 -11.84
CA MET A 55 23.05 -0.48 -12.62
C MET A 55 23.55 -0.51 -14.07
N VAL A 56 22.69 -0.94 -14.99
CA VAL A 56 23.04 -1.03 -16.42
C VAL A 56 22.40 0.13 -17.20
N VAL A 57 23.21 0.97 -17.83
CA VAL A 57 22.78 2.07 -18.69
C VAL A 57 23.03 1.69 -20.14
N ARG A 58 21.97 1.48 -20.90
CA ARG A 58 22.05 1.19 -22.34
C ARG A 58 21.75 2.45 -23.14
N LEU A 59 22.69 2.88 -23.99
CA LEU A 59 22.50 4.02 -24.89
C LEU A 59 21.93 3.51 -26.21
N TRP A 60 20.83 4.10 -26.66
CA TRP A 60 20.14 3.83 -27.92
C TRP A 60 20.26 5.03 -28.86
N LYS A 61 19.80 4.88 -30.10
CA LYS A 61 19.82 5.99 -31.07
C LYS A 61 19.04 7.23 -30.61
N ASP A 62 17.87 7.02 -30.01
CA ASP A 62 16.91 8.08 -29.66
C ASP A 62 16.88 8.40 -28.15
N GLY A 63 17.65 7.69 -27.34
CA GLY A 63 17.64 7.86 -25.88
C GLY A 63 18.49 6.81 -25.18
N PHE A 64 18.29 6.61 -23.88
CA PHE A 64 18.95 5.57 -23.11
C PHE A 64 17.95 4.89 -22.17
N THR A 65 18.28 3.72 -21.67
CA THR A 65 17.48 3.03 -20.63
C THR A 65 18.34 2.69 -19.44
N VAL A 66 17.75 2.80 -18.27
CA VAL A 66 18.35 2.36 -17.01
C VAL A 66 17.68 1.05 -16.57
N ASN A 67 18.48 0.00 -16.34
CA ASN A 67 18.02 -1.33 -15.89
C ASN A 67 16.87 -1.94 -16.70
N ASP A 68 16.81 -1.65 -18.01
CA ASP A 68 15.71 -2.08 -18.90
C ASP A 68 14.29 -1.61 -18.48
N GLU A 69 14.16 -0.67 -17.53
CA GLU A 69 12.85 -0.26 -17.00
C GLU A 69 12.22 0.89 -17.75
N ASP A 70 12.93 2.02 -17.84
CA ASP A 70 12.40 3.28 -18.34
C ASP A 70 13.28 3.86 -19.45
N PHE A 71 12.64 4.21 -20.58
CA PHE A 71 13.32 4.81 -21.73
C PHE A 71 13.30 6.32 -21.65
N ARG A 72 14.49 6.90 -21.67
CA ARG A 72 14.76 8.32 -21.47
C ARG A 72 15.34 8.93 -22.72
N SER A 73 14.61 9.86 -23.33
CA SER A 73 15.07 10.55 -24.55
C SER A 73 16.14 11.60 -24.25
N TYR A 74 17.04 11.83 -25.21
CA TYR A 74 18.10 12.85 -25.12
C TYR A 74 17.59 14.30 -25.15
N SER A 75 16.33 14.52 -25.51
CA SER A 75 15.72 15.85 -25.65
C SER A 75 15.41 16.54 -24.32
N ILE A 76 15.34 15.79 -23.21
CA ILE A 76 14.99 16.32 -21.88
C ILE A 76 16.26 16.77 -21.16
N PRO A 77 16.33 17.98 -20.60
CA PRO A 77 17.54 18.50 -19.95
C PRO A 77 17.97 17.66 -18.73
N GLU A 78 17.02 17.18 -17.92
CA GLU A 78 17.30 16.32 -16.77
C GLU A 78 18.01 15.01 -17.18
N ASN A 79 17.61 14.43 -18.31
CA ASN A 79 18.24 13.24 -18.87
C ASN A 79 19.66 13.52 -19.40
N GLN A 80 19.93 14.75 -19.86
CA GLN A 80 21.26 15.16 -20.28
C GLN A 80 22.18 15.34 -19.09
N GLU A 81 21.69 15.95 -18.00
CA GLU A 81 22.44 16.10 -16.76
C GLU A 81 22.84 14.73 -16.18
N PHE A 82 21.93 13.75 -16.22
CA PHE A 82 22.22 12.36 -15.84
C PHE A 82 23.39 11.77 -16.66
N LEU A 83 23.34 11.90 -17.99
CA LEU A 83 24.41 11.39 -18.86
C LEU A 83 25.71 12.16 -18.69
N ASP A 84 25.66 13.47 -18.44
CA ASP A 84 26.85 14.27 -18.24
C ASP A 84 27.54 13.90 -16.92
N ALA A 85 26.78 13.64 -15.85
CA ALA A 85 27.32 13.09 -14.60
C ALA A 85 28.05 11.76 -14.85
N ILE A 86 27.42 10.81 -15.57
CA ILE A 86 28.06 9.53 -15.93
C ILE A 86 29.32 9.77 -16.78
N LYS A 87 29.29 10.68 -17.75
CA LYS A 87 30.45 11.01 -18.60
C LYS A 87 31.60 11.63 -17.81
N ARG A 88 31.29 12.42 -16.78
CA ARG A 88 32.27 13.04 -15.87
C ARG A 88 32.80 12.06 -14.82
N GLY A 89 32.20 10.87 -14.71
CA GLY A 89 32.51 9.90 -13.66
C GLY A 89 31.95 10.30 -12.30
N GLU A 90 30.95 11.20 -12.28
CA GLU A 90 30.21 11.60 -11.08
C GLU A 90 28.95 10.74 -10.94
N LEU A 91 28.51 10.54 -9.70
CA LEU A 91 27.29 9.81 -9.42
C LEU A 91 26.06 10.67 -9.78
N PRO A 92 25.13 10.20 -10.64
CA PRO A 92 23.91 10.94 -10.94
C PRO A 92 23.00 11.10 -9.72
N ALA A 93 22.28 12.22 -9.63
CA ALA A 93 21.41 12.55 -8.49
C ALA A 93 20.33 11.49 -8.18
N GLU A 94 19.82 10.80 -9.21
CA GLU A 94 18.85 9.72 -9.04
C GLU A 94 19.43 8.50 -8.29
N TRP A 95 20.76 8.38 -8.26
CA TRP A 95 21.46 7.26 -7.63
C TRP A 95 22.14 7.64 -6.32
N GLU A 96 22.26 8.93 -5.98
CA GLU A 96 22.82 9.38 -4.70
C GLU A 96 22.10 8.74 -3.51
N SER A 97 20.75 8.74 -3.52
CA SER A 97 19.98 8.10 -2.46
C SER A 97 20.23 6.60 -2.35
N ARG A 98 20.39 5.90 -3.50
CA ARG A 98 20.65 4.46 -3.50
C ARG A 98 22.11 4.14 -3.14
N ALA A 99 23.05 5.00 -3.50
CA ALA A 99 24.47 4.85 -3.15
C ALA A 99 24.74 5.06 -1.66
N GLU A 100 23.89 5.84 -0.98
CA GLU A 100 23.94 5.98 0.49
C GLU A 100 23.52 4.69 1.19
N GLU A 101 22.60 3.92 0.58
CA GLU A 101 22.10 2.66 1.13
C GLU A 101 22.94 1.44 0.69
N GLU A 102 23.47 1.43 -0.54
CA GLU A 102 24.05 0.26 -1.21
C GLU A 102 25.22 0.64 -2.15
N GLU A 103 26.21 -0.25 -2.33
CA GLU A 103 27.28 0.00 -3.30
C GLU A 103 26.78 -0.19 -4.75
N LEU A 104 26.90 0.85 -5.58
CA LEU A 104 26.43 0.81 -6.97
C LEU A 104 27.57 0.50 -7.94
N GLU A 105 27.38 -0.53 -8.77
CA GLU A 105 28.24 -0.80 -9.92
C GLU A 105 27.55 -0.33 -11.20
N ILE A 106 28.20 0.56 -11.94
CA ILE A 106 27.60 1.19 -13.11
C ILE A 106 28.23 0.60 -14.37
N SER A 107 27.41 -0.10 -15.16
CA SER A 107 27.78 -0.67 -16.45
C SER A 107 27.14 0.13 -17.57
N VAL A 108 27.94 0.69 -18.47
CA VAL A 108 27.45 1.46 -19.62
C VAL A 108 27.61 0.63 -20.90
N GLU A 109 26.50 0.38 -21.59
CA GLU A 109 26.46 -0.33 -22.87
C GLU A 109 26.08 0.64 -23.99
N ASP A 110 26.92 0.72 -25.03
CA ASP A 110 26.63 1.54 -26.21
C ASP A 110 25.91 0.70 -27.28
N LEU A 111 24.63 1.00 -27.51
CA LEU A 111 23.74 0.40 -28.50
C LEU A 111 23.17 1.50 -29.42
N THR A 112 23.95 2.55 -29.68
CA THR A 112 23.49 3.76 -30.41
C THR A 112 23.06 3.49 -31.86
N GLU A 113 23.46 2.35 -32.44
CA GLU A 113 23.02 1.90 -33.76
C GLU A 113 21.67 1.16 -33.74
N GLU A 114 21.19 0.73 -32.58
CA GLU A 114 19.95 -0.03 -32.41
C GLU A 114 18.78 0.90 -32.00
N ASN A 115 17.59 0.63 -32.53
CA ASN A 115 16.39 1.34 -32.11
C ASN A 115 15.84 0.69 -30.85
N TYR A 116 15.50 1.48 -29.82
CA TYR A 116 14.92 0.95 -28.60
C TYR A 116 13.60 0.22 -28.88
N VAL A 117 13.54 -1.07 -28.56
CA VAL A 117 12.31 -1.85 -28.57
C VAL A 117 11.88 -2.04 -27.11
N PRO A 118 10.79 -1.40 -26.64
CA PRO A 118 10.32 -1.58 -25.28
C PRO A 118 9.97 -3.05 -25.07
N LYS A 119 10.74 -3.72 -24.20
CA LYS A 119 10.41 -5.06 -23.74
C LYS A 119 9.06 -4.94 -23.03
N LYS A 120 8.07 -5.71 -23.48
CA LYS A 120 6.76 -5.74 -22.83
C LYS A 120 6.99 -6.10 -21.37
N LYS A 121 6.71 -5.16 -20.45
CA LYS A 121 6.79 -5.39 -19.01
C LYS A 121 6.13 -6.74 -18.74
N ALA A 122 6.86 -7.66 -18.13
CA ALA A 122 6.37 -9.02 -17.90
C ALA A 122 5.00 -8.90 -17.24
N PHE A 123 3.96 -9.32 -17.95
CA PHE A 123 2.62 -9.32 -17.40
C PHE A 123 2.65 -10.30 -16.23
N HIS A 124 2.50 -9.79 -15.01
CA HIS A 124 2.33 -10.60 -13.83
C HIS A 124 0.82 -10.80 -13.65
N PRO A 125 0.22 -11.84 -14.27
CA PRO A 125 -1.19 -12.12 -14.07
C PRO A 125 -1.43 -12.33 -12.58
N PHE A 126 -2.54 -11.78 -12.07
CA PHE A 126 -2.90 -11.87 -10.65
C PHE A 126 -1.96 -11.15 -9.68
N SER A 127 -1.29 -10.06 -10.11
CA SER A 127 -0.63 -9.13 -9.18
C SER A 127 -1.61 -8.46 -8.19
N GLY A 128 -2.92 -8.63 -8.38
CA GLY A 128 -3.95 -8.22 -7.44
C GLY A 128 -3.96 -9.05 -6.16
N ARG A 129 -4.32 -8.43 -5.04
CA ARG A 129 -4.43 -9.07 -3.73
C ARG A 129 -5.48 -10.19 -3.77
N GLY A 130 -5.05 -11.44 -3.66
CA GLY A 130 -5.95 -12.59 -3.57
C GLY A 130 -6.72 -12.63 -2.25
N TYR A 131 -8.05 -12.77 -2.31
CA TYR A 131 -8.88 -13.02 -1.13
C TYR A 131 -9.13 -14.53 -0.99
N ARG A 132 -8.64 -15.13 0.10
CA ARG A 132 -8.92 -16.54 0.44
C ARG A 132 -10.39 -16.70 0.81
N LEU A 133 -11.14 -17.47 0.02
CA LEU A 133 -12.50 -17.93 0.33
C LEU A 133 -12.40 -19.22 1.15
N GLY A 134 -12.14 -19.08 2.45
CA GLY A 134 -12.04 -20.20 3.39
C GLY A 134 -11.83 -19.67 4.79
N SER A 135 -12.57 -20.19 5.77
CA SER A 135 -12.56 -19.72 7.15
C SER A 135 -11.24 -20.05 7.84
N VAL A 136 -10.30 -19.12 7.83
CA VAL A 136 -9.46 -18.87 9.01
C VAL A 136 -10.06 -17.67 9.71
N ALA A 137 -10.37 -17.84 11.00
CA ALA A 137 -11.04 -16.83 11.83
C ALA A 137 -10.44 -15.43 11.59
N PRO A 138 -11.28 -14.38 11.44
CA PRO A 138 -10.81 -13.06 11.09
C PRO A 138 -9.90 -12.55 12.21
N ARG A 139 -8.60 -12.42 11.93
CA ARG A 139 -7.73 -11.55 12.73
C ARG A 139 -8.19 -10.12 12.48
N VAL A 140 -8.76 -9.50 13.52
CA VAL A 140 -9.12 -8.09 13.54
C VAL A 140 -7.83 -7.29 13.50
N VAL A 141 -7.34 -7.03 12.29
CA VAL A 141 -6.42 -5.93 12.05
C VAL A 141 -7.33 -4.75 11.75
N ALA A 142 -7.36 -3.77 12.65
CA ALA A 142 -8.03 -2.50 12.40
C ALA A 142 -7.41 -1.90 11.14
N ARG A 143 -8.10 -2.06 9.99
CA ARG A 143 -7.78 -1.33 8.78
C ARG A 143 -8.15 0.11 9.07
N SER A 144 -7.14 0.95 9.29
CA SER A 144 -7.29 2.38 9.00
C SER A 144 -7.89 2.49 7.59
N PRO A 145 -8.86 3.38 7.35
CA PRO A 145 -9.30 3.66 5.99
C PRO A 145 -8.07 4.21 5.27
N SER A 146 -7.46 3.38 4.43
CA SER A 146 -6.48 3.80 3.45
C SER A 146 -7.23 4.73 2.49
N VAL A 147 -7.17 6.02 2.79
CA VAL A 147 -7.44 7.08 1.84
C VAL A 147 -6.44 6.88 0.72
N HIS A 148 -6.88 6.24 -0.36
CA HIS A 148 -6.21 6.33 -1.63
C HIS A 148 -6.52 7.73 -2.16
N GLU A 149 -5.70 8.71 -1.77
CA GLU A 149 -5.57 9.97 -2.51
C GLU A 149 -4.64 9.70 -3.69
N ASP A 150 -5.19 9.15 -4.77
CA ASP A 150 -4.63 9.35 -6.09
C ASP A 150 -5.79 9.38 -7.09
N GLY A 151 -5.92 10.50 -7.79
CA GLY A 151 -7.04 10.80 -8.68
C GLY A 151 -8.09 11.68 -7.99
N GLU A 152 -8.01 12.98 -8.30
CA GLU A 152 -9.06 13.98 -8.18
C GLU A 152 -10.44 13.32 -8.03
N SER A 153 -10.95 13.14 -6.81
CA SER A 153 -12.32 12.69 -6.57
C SER A 153 -12.95 13.64 -5.55
N PRO A 154 -14.20 14.10 -5.76
CA PRO A 154 -14.81 15.03 -4.84
C PRO A 154 -14.95 14.38 -3.46
N PRO A 155 -14.77 15.14 -2.38
CA PRO A 155 -14.84 14.61 -1.02
C PRO A 155 -16.20 13.94 -0.80
N ILE A 156 -16.19 12.74 -0.20
CA ILE A 156 -17.43 12.03 0.13
C ILE A 156 -18.20 12.91 1.14
N PRO A 157 -19.40 13.39 0.80
CA PRO A 157 -20.16 14.29 1.65
C PRO A 157 -20.58 13.56 2.93
N MET A 158 -20.40 14.21 4.07
CA MET A 158 -20.79 13.65 5.36
C MET A 158 -22.32 13.63 5.49
N VAL A 159 -22.89 12.44 5.63
CA VAL A 159 -24.32 12.27 5.92
C VAL A 159 -24.56 12.47 7.41
N THR A 160 -25.55 13.28 7.76
CA THR A 160 -25.96 13.52 9.14
C THR A 160 -26.61 12.26 9.70
N LEU A 161 -25.96 11.62 10.67
CA LEU A 161 -26.47 10.40 11.31
C LEU A 161 -26.96 10.72 12.71
N ASP A 162 -28.07 10.07 13.09
CA ASP A 162 -28.61 10.14 14.43
C ASP A 162 -28.45 8.75 15.03
N HIS A 163 -27.61 8.66 16.07
CA HIS A 163 -27.30 7.39 16.71
C HIS A 163 -28.46 6.84 17.55
N ALA A 164 -29.52 7.63 17.79
CA ALA A 164 -30.73 7.18 18.47
C ALA A 164 -31.71 6.44 17.54
N LEU A 165 -31.58 6.62 16.22
CA LEU A 165 -32.44 6.00 15.22
C LEU A 165 -31.77 4.76 14.60
N PRO A 166 -32.56 3.80 14.10
CA PRO A 166 -32.00 2.62 13.44
C PRO A 166 -31.22 3.01 12.16
N VAL A 167 -30.00 2.49 12.03
CA VAL A 167 -29.06 2.79 10.95
C VAL A 167 -28.99 1.63 9.95
N THR A 168 -29.04 1.95 8.66
CA THR A 168 -28.82 1.04 7.52
C THR A 168 -27.53 1.38 6.79
N SER A 169 -26.88 0.38 6.17
CA SER A 169 -25.66 0.58 5.37
C SER A 169 -25.94 0.31 3.89
N LEU A 170 -25.96 1.34 3.06
CA LEU A 170 -26.23 1.22 1.62
C LEU A 170 -24.92 1.05 0.85
N GLN A 171 -24.91 0.07 -0.07
CA GLN A 171 -23.84 -0.08 -1.05
C GLN A 171 -24.27 0.57 -2.36
N ILE A 172 -23.61 1.66 -2.75
CA ILE A 172 -23.98 2.45 -3.91
C ILE A 172 -22.95 2.22 -5.01
N TRP A 173 -23.42 1.71 -6.14
CA TRP A 173 -22.65 1.51 -7.36
C TRP A 173 -22.88 2.71 -8.26
N LEU A 174 -21.84 3.52 -8.45
CA LEU A 174 -21.90 4.71 -9.28
C LEU A 174 -21.73 4.36 -10.76
N ALA A 175 -22.22 5.24 -11.64
CA ALA A 175 -22.09 5.09 -13.09
C ALA A 175 -20.63 5.24 -13.57
N ASP A 176 -19.75 5.83 -12.76
CA ASP A 176 -18.31 5.94 -13.02
C ASP A 176 -17.54 4.63 -12.69
N GLY A 177 -18.24 3.59 -12.22
CA GLY A 177 -17.67 2.31 -11.83
C GLY A 177 -17.17 2.25 -10.38
N ARG A 178 -17.21 3.35 -9.62
CA ARG A 178 -16.84 3.36 -8.20
C ARG A 178 -17.96 2.76 -7.36
N ARG A 179 -17.56 2.06 -6.29
CA ARG A 179 -18.47 1.55 -5.26
C ARG A 179 -18.28 2.33 -3.96
N LEU A 180 -19.35 2.98 -3.51
CA LEU A 180 -19.41 3.69 -2.23
C LEU A 180 -20.22 2.87 -1.23
N VAL A 181 -19.82 2.93 0.05
CA VAL A 181 -20.59 2.33 1.14
C VAL A 181 -20.89 3.47 2.11
N GLN A 182 -22.17 3.78 2.28
CA GLN A 182 -22.61 4.90 3.10
C GLN A 182 -23.68 4.45 4.09
N ARG A 183 -23.55 4.94 5.33
CA ARG A 183 -24.54 4.71 6.39
C ARG A 183 -25.59 5.81 6.35
N PHE A 184 -26.84 5.42 6.56
CA PHE A 184 -28.01 6.30 6.64
C PHE A 184 -28.92 5.83 7.78
N ASN A 185 -29.67 6.72 8.42
CA ASN A 185 -30.79 6.28 9.27
C ASN A 185 -31.94 5.77 8.40
N LEU A 186 -32.73 4.80 8.88
CA LEU A 186 -33.91 4.28 8.16
C LEU A 186 -34.96 5.36 7.85
N SER A 187 -35.02 6.41 8.66
CA SER A 187 -35.92 7.55 8.46
C SER A 187 -35.48 8.53 7.37
N HIS A 188 -34.28 8.35 6.78
CA HIS A 188 -33.86 9.14 5.63
C HIS A 188 -34.70 8.80 4.40
N ARG A 189 -34.75 9.73 3.45
CA ARG A 189 -35.50 9.58 2.21
C ARG A 189 -34.60 9.12 1.07
N ILE A 190 -35.21 8.56 0.04
CA ILE A 190 -34.53 8.25 -1.22
C ILE A 190 -33.95 9.54 -1.85
N ALA A 191 -34.61 10.70 -1.66
CA ALA A 191 -34.09 12.01 -2.05
C ALA A 191 -32.69 12.30 -1.48
N ASP A 192 -32.45 11.97 -0.21
CA ASP A 192 -31.17 12.22 0.47
C ASP A 192 -30.05 11.36 -0.13
N VAL A 193 -30.37 10.11 -0.48
CA VAL A 193 -29.44 9.22 -1.20
C VAL A 193 -29.12 9.77 -2.59
N HIS A 194 -30.12 10.33 -3.27
CA HIS A 194 -29.96 10.94 -4.58
C HIS A 194 -29.07 12.19 -4.54
N ASP A 195 -29.25 13.04 -3.53
CA ASP A 195 -28.39 14.21 -3.27
C ASP A 195 -26.97 13.78 -2.90
N PHE A 196 -26.82 12.77 -2.03
CA PHE A 196 -25.52 12.20 -1.68
C PHE A 196 -24.74 11.73 -2.92
N VAL A 197 -25.40 10.97 -3.81
CA VAL A 197 -24.78 10.50 -5.06
C VAL A 197 -24.39 11.66 -5.98
N SER A 198 -25.22 12.68 -6.06
CA SER A 198 -24.97 13.87 -6.89
C SER A 198 -23.76 14.66 -6.39
N ARG A 199 -23.58 14.78 -5.07
CA ARG A 199 -22.43 15.45 -4.44
C ARG A 199 -21.14 14.64 -4.51
N CYS A 200 -21.23 13.31 -4.60
CA CYS A 200 -20.07 12.42 -4.79
C CYS A 200 -19.46 12.48 -6.20
N GLN A 201 -20.04 13.25 -7.13
CA GLN A 201 -19.64 13.31 -8.53
C GLN A 201 -19.43 14.76 -8.97
N ARG A 202 -18.35 15.03 -9.73
CA ARG A 202 -18.13 16.36 -10.32
C ARG A 202 -19.07 16.66 -11.48
N SER A 203 -19.39 15.63 -12.26
CA SER A 203 -20.34 15.67 -13.35
C SER A 203 -21.36 14.59 -13.11
N CYS A 204 -22.62 15.00 -12.90
CA CYS A 204 -23.71 14.09 -12.61
C CYS A 204 -24.78 14.22 -13.71
N PRO A 205 -24.67 13.44 -14.81
CA PRO A 205 -25.71 13.40 -15.83
C PRO A 205 -27.02 12.90 -15.21
N PRO A 206 -28.19 13.20 -15.79
CA PRO A 206 -29.46 12.72 -15.26
C PRO A 206 -29.41 11.20 -15.09
N PHE A 207 -29.81 10.71 -13.93
CA PHE A 207 -29.67 9.30 -13.56
C PHE A 207 -30.90 8.82 -12.78
N VAL A 208 -31.07 7.51 -12.73
CA VAL A 208 -32.03 6.81 -11.87
C VAL A 208 -31.28 5.88 -10.93
N LEU A 209 -31.81 5.72 -9.72
CA LEU A 209 -31.32 4.75 -8.75
C LEU A 209 -32.18 3.50 -8.83
N THR A 210 -31.53 2.34 -8.93
CA THR A 210 -32.20 1.04 -9.03
C THR A 210 -31.64 0.08 -8.00
N THR A 211 -32.46 -0.77 -7.41
CA THR A 211 -31.99 -1.87 -6.55
C THR A 211 -31.47 -3.03 -7.40
N SER A 212 -30.53 -3.81 -6.87
CA SER A 212 -30.00 -4.98 -7.57
C SER A 212 -30.97 -6.16 -7.56
N LEU A 213 -31.54 -6.50 -6.41
CA LEU A 213 -32.39 -7.68 -6.20
C LEU A 213 -33.42 -7.44 -5.08
N PRO A 214 -34.73 -7.55 -5.34
CA PRO A 214 -35.35 -7.55 -6.66
C PRO A 214 -35.04 -6.24 -7.40
N PHE A 215 -35.02 -6.29 -8.73
CA PHE A 215 -34.84 -5.06 -9.51
C PHE A 215 -36.07 -4.15 -9.33
N ARG A 216 -35.85 -2.98 -8.74
CA ARG A 216 -36.87 -1.94 -8.50
C ARG A 216 -36.25 -0.59 -8.80
N GLU A 217 -36.95 0.21 -9.58
CA GLU A 217 -36.58 1.60 -9.83
C GLU A 217 -37.06 2.49 -8.68
N LEU A 218 -36.14 3.24 -8.08
CA LEU A 218 -36.42 4.12 -6.95
C LEU A 218 -36.91 5.49 -7.46
N THR A 219 -38.12 5.51 -8.02
CA THR A 219 -38.73 6.72 -8.59
C THR A 219 -39.28 7.65 -7.50
N ASP A 220 -39.82 7.06 -6.42
CA ASP A 220 -40.46 7.78 -5.33
C ASP A 220 -39.43 8.41 -4.36
N LYS A 221 -39.03 9.65 -4.62
CA LYS A 221 -38.00 10.36 -3.82
C LYS A 221 -38.42 10.66 -2.38
N GLU A 222 -39.72 10.74 -2.12
CA GLU A 222 -40.28 11.08 -0.81
C GLU A 222 -40.35 9.89 0.16
N LEU A 223 -40.21 8.66 -0.37
CA LEU A 223 -40.29 7.44 0.41
C LEU A 223 -39.07 7.29 1.33
N SER A 224 -39.30 6.85 2.56
CA SER A 224 -38.21 6.54 3.48
C SER A 224 -37.47 5.26 3.09
N LEU A 225 -36.25 5.09 3.60
CA LEU A 225 -35.47 3.88 3.37
C LEU A 225 -36.11 2.65 3.99
N GLU A 226 -36.85 2.79 5.11
CA GLU A 226 -37.64 1.70 5.70
C GLU A 226 -38.81 1.27 4.81
N GLU A 227 -39.62 2.21 4.32
CA GLU A 227 -40.78 1.91 3.48
C GLU A 227 -40.38 1.37 2.09
N ALA A 228 -39.18 1.74 1.63
CA ALA A 228 -38.60 1.24 0.40
C ALA A 228 -37.95 -0.16 0.54
N ASP A 229 -37.92 -0.73 1.75
CA ASP A 229 -37.23 -1.98 2.10
C ASP A 229 -35.71 -1.95 1.78
N LEU A 230 -35.08 -0.77 1.96
CA LEU A 230 -33.67 -0.54 1.62
C LEU A 230 -32.72 -0.82 2.81
N THR A 231 -33.01 -1.85 3.60
CA THR A 231 -32.13 -2.32 4.68
C THR A 231 -30.93 -3.07 4.13
N ASN A 232 -29.73 -2.53 4.35
CA ASN A 232 -28.47 -3.07 3.84
C ASN A 232 -28.46 -3.34 2.33
N ALA A 233 -29.24 -2.56 1.58
CA ALA A 233 -29.48 -2.78 0.18
C ALA A 233 -28.33 -2.30 -0.71
N VAL A 234 -28.29 -2.89 -1.91
CA VAL A 234 -27.38 -2.48 -2.98
C VAL A 234 -28.15 -1.62 -3.96
N ILE A 235 -27.69 -0.38 -4.14
CA ILE A 235 -28.25 0.62 -5.03
C ILE A 235 -27.29 0.82 -6.19
N VAL A 236 -27.82 0.87 -7.40
CA VAL A 236 -27.07 1.05 -8.64
C VAL A 236 -27.55 2.32 -9.32
N GLN A 237 -26.61 3.22 -9.62
CA GLN A 237 -26.85 4.41 -10.42
C GLN A 237 -26.84 4.03 -11.90
N ARG A 238 -27.91 4.37 -12.62
CA ARG A 238 -28.00 4.20 -14.07
C ARG A 238 -28.15 5.56 -14.73
N ALA A 239 -27.26 5.88 -15.67
CA ALA A 239 -27.38 7.11 -16.45
C ALA A 239 -28.60 7.04 -17.38
N LEU A 240 -29.42 8.10 -17.38
CA LEU A 240 -30.52 8.30 -18.33
C LEU A 240 -29.94 8.76 -19.66
N ASN A 241 -29.38 7.83 -20.44
CA ASN A 241 -28.87 8.17 -21.76
C ASN A 241 -30.05 8.43 -22.71
N THR A 242 -30.23 9.69 -23.12
CA THR A 242 -31.25 10.10 -24.12
C THR A 242 -30.78 9.87 -25.56
N GLN A 243 -29.59 9.29 -25.78
CA GLN A 243 -29.17 8.86 -27.11
C GLN A 243 -29.25 7.34 -27.24
N ALA A 244 -30.17 6.87 -28.08
CA ALA A 244 -30.13 5.53 -28.63
C ALA A 244 -28.78 5.35 -29.36
N PRO A 245 -27.97 4.32 -29.03
CA PRO A 245 -26.67 4.14 -29.68
C PRO A 245 -26.79 3.73 -31.16
N PHE A 246 -27.99 3.40 -31.65
CA PHE A 246 -28.23 3.01 -33.04
C PHE A 246 -29.58 3.56 -33.51
N GLY A 247 -29.57 4.48 -34.49
CA GLY A 247 -30.81 5.02 -35.03
C GLY A 247 -30.66 6.19 -36.00
N HIS A 248 -29.82 6.07 -37.03
CA HIS A 248 -30.05 6.77 -38.29
C HIS A 248 -30.29 5.70 -39.36
N SER A 249 -31.48 5.73 -39.97
CA SER A 249 -31.78 5.14 -41.28
C SER A 249 -32.30 6.25 -42.16
#